data_AF-A0A819TT43-F1
#
_entry.id   AF-A0A819TT43-F1
#
_cell.length_a   1.000
_cell.length_b   1.000
_cell.length_c   1.000
_cell.angle_alpha   90.00
_cell.angle_beta   90.00
_cell.angle_gamma   90.00
#
_symmetry.space_group_name_H-M   'P 1'
#
loop_
_entity.id
_entity.type
_entity.pdbx_description
1 polymer ?
#
loop_
_entity_poly.entity_id
_entity_poly.type
_entity_poly.pdbx_seq_one_letter_code
_entity_poly.pdbx_strand_id
1 'polypeptide(L)'
;MRIKTLKSNHPHLATSYISIGCDYFNKDDYQQTLELYNTAFDTIKKTFDESYSDVAICLNDIGCLYKRQENYSKALEFHQQALNICLDYLLEHHPDVGQSHCNISNIYHCQG
;
A
#
# COMPACT_ATOMS: atom_id res chain seq x y z
N MET A 1 6.41 39.45 5.35
CA MET A 1 6.81 38.15 5.93
C MET A 1 6.30 37.06 5.01
N ARG A 2 7.22 36.31 4.40
CA ARG A 2 6.93 35.26 3.41
C ARG A 2 6.45 34.04 4.20
N ILE A 3 5.22 33.61 3.97
CA ILE A 3 4.61 32.42 4.57
C ILE A 3 5.42 31.21 4.08
N LYS A 4 6.52 30.93 4.80
CA LYS A 4 7.26 29.67 4.70
C LYS A 4 6.45 28.63 5.47
N THR A 5 6.53 27.40 5.00
CA THR A 5 5.99 26.18 5.61
C THR A 5 4.47 25.97 5.55
N LEU A 6 3.90 26.07 4.35
CA LEU A 6 2.99 24.99 3.95
C LEU A 6 3.86 23.79 3.59
N LYS A 7 4.18 22.95 4.59
CA LYS A 7 4.55 21.53 4.37
C LYS A 7 3.31 20.76 3.89
N SER A 8 2.61 21.29 2.90
CA SER A 8 1.44 20.70 2.28
C SER A 8 1.92 19.99 1.03
N ASN A 9 1.49 18.74 0.83
CA ASN A 9 1.54 17.97 -0.43
C ASN A 9 2.46 16.74 -0.48
N HIS A 10 2.66 16.01 0.61
CA HIS A 10 3.35 14.71 0.50
C HIS A 10 2.49 13.48 0.84
N PRO A 11 1.72 13.42 1.93
CA PRO A 11 0.84 12.27 2.20
C PRO A 11 -0.33 12.20 1.20
N HIS A 12 -1.04 13.32 1.02
CA HIS A 12 -2.17 13.42 0.08
C HIS A 12 -1.78 13.11 -1.37
N LEU A 13 -0.53 13.37 -1.76
CA LEU A 13 -0.05 13.09 -3.11
C LEU A 13 0.09 11.57 -3.33
N ALA A 14 0.61 10.84 -2.33
CA ALA A 14 0.67 9.39 -2.38
C ALA A 14 -0.72 8.76 -2.37
N THR A 15 -1.63 9.22 -1.50
CA THR A 15 -3.03 8.76 -1.50
C THR A 15 -3.73 9.03 -2.83
N SER A 16 -3.38 10.12 -3.51
CA SER A 16 -3.89 10.42 -4.85
C SER A 16 -3.37 9.42 -5.88
N TYR A 17 -2.07 9.10 -5.87
CA TYR A 17 -1.52 8.06 -6.73
C TYR A 17 -2.14 6.69 -6.46
N ILE A 18 -2.40 6.34 -5.20
CA ILE A 18 -3.09 5.10 -4.83
C ILE A 18 -4.51 5.10 -5.39
N SER A 19 -5.27 6.17 -5.19
CA SER A 19 -6.65 6.28 -5.71
C SER A 19 -6.69 6.14 -7.23
N ILE A 20 -5.78 6.81 -7.94
CA ILE A 20 -5.69 6.69 -9.41
C ILE A 20 -5.26 5.26 -9.80
N GLY A 21 -4.35 4.64 -9.05
CA GLY A 21 -3.94 3.26 -9.24
C GLY A 21 -5.12 2.29 -9.11
N CYS A 22 -5.99 2.48 -8.10
CA CYS A 22 -7.22 1.72 -7.93
C CYS A 22 -8.18 1.87 -9.14
N ASP A 23 -8.28 3.06 -9.72
CA ASP A 23 -9.10 3.28 -10.91
C ASP A 23 -8.57 2.54 -12.14
N TYR A 24 -7.25 2.47 -12.32
CA TYR A 24 -6.63 1.66 -13.38
C TYR A 24 -6.75 0.16 -13.10
N PHE A 25 -6.65 -0.25 -11.83
CA PHE A 25 -6.88 -1.61 -11.39
C PHE A 25 -8.30 -2.09 -11.71
N ASN A 26 -9.31 -1.24 -11.53
CA ASN A 26 -10.70 -1.55 -11.88
C ASN A 26 -10.92 -1.66 -13.40
N LYS A 27 -9.96 -1.17 -14.20
CA LYS A 27 -9.93 -1.29 -15.67
C LYS A 27 -9.01 -2.42 -16.15
N ASP A 28 -8.48 -3.23 -15.23
CA ASP A 28 -7.49 -4.28 -15.48
C ASP A 28 -6.20 -3.77 -16.15
N ASP A 29 -5.89 -2.47 -16.05
CA ASP A 29 -4.63 -1.87 -16.50
C ASP A 29 -3.58 -1.99 -15.39
N TYR A 30 -3.03 -3.20 -15.29
CA TYR A 30 -2.09 -3.56 -14.22
C TYR A 30 -0.73 -2.87 -14.35
N GLN A 31 -0.34 -2.44 -15.56
CA GLN A 31 0.92 -1.73 -15.76
C GLN A 31 0.84 -0.31 -15.18
N GLN A 32 -0.20 0.44 -15.51
CA GLN A 32 -0.41 1.78 -14.94
C GLN A 32 -0.66 1.72 -13.44
N THR A 33 -1.39 0.71 -12.97
CA THR A 33 -1.57 0.48 -11.52
C THR A 33 -0.22 0.35 -10.80
N LEU A 34 0.70 -0.45 -11.35
CA LEU A 34 2.00 -0.70 -10.72
C LEU A 34 2.89 0.55 -10.72
N GLU A 35 2.91 1.32 -11.82
CA GLU A 35 3.65 2.57 -11.91
C GLU A 35 3.17 3.59 -10.87
N LEU A 36 1.85 3.74 -10.72
CA LEU A 36 1.24 4.65 -9.75
C LEU A 36 1.51 4.23 -8.30
N TYR A 37 1.38 2.93 -8.00
CA TYR A 37 1.65 2.39 -6.67
C TYR A 37 3.14 2.51 -6.29
N ASN A 38 4.07 2.27 -7.21
CA ASN A 38 5.50 2.52 -6.97
C ASN A 38 5.79 4.01 -6.72
N THR A 39 5.14 4.89 -7.48
CA THR A 39 5.28 6.34 -7.31
C THR A 39 4.72 6.79 -5.96
N ALA A 40 3.60 6.21 -5.52
CA ALA A 40 3.04 6.44 -4.20
C ALA A 40 4.03 6.02 -3.11
N PHE A 41 4.58 4.81 -3.20
CA PHE A 41 5.56 4.28 -2.26
C PHE A 41 6.81 5.17 -2.15
N ASP A 42 7.40 5.57 -3.28
CA ASP A 42 8.55 6.48 -3.31
C ASP A 42 8.25 7.88 -2.75
N THR A 43 7.00 8.34 -2.90
CA THR A 43 6.55 9.61 -2.34
C THR A 43 6.43 9.50 -0.82
N ILE A 44 5.86 8.41 -0.31
CA ILE A 44 5.69 8.22 1.13
C ILE A 44 7.03 8.01 1.82
N LYS A 45 7.96 7.27 1.21
CA LYS A 45 9.31 7.03 1.76
C LYS A 45 10.11 8.32 1.97
N LYS A 46 9.75 9.42 1.29
CA LYS A 46 10.36 10.75 1.45
C LYS A 46 9.74 11.56 2.60
N THR A 47 8.60 11.15 3.14
CA THR A 47 7.94 11.74 4.31
C THR A 47 8.08 10.84 5.52
N PHE A 48 8.96 11.22 6.43
CA PHE A 48 9.60 10.26 7.34
C PHE A 48 8.86 9.96 8.66
N ASP A 49 7.62 10.39 8.91
CA ASP A 49 7.02 10.15 10.25
C ASP A 49 5.49 9.94 10.31
N GLU A 50 4.67 10.50 9.41
CA GLU A 50 3.19 10.49 9.59
C GLU A 50 2.41 9.55 8.66
N SER A 51 3.09 8.76 7.83
CA SER A 51 2.48 8.11 6.67
C SER A 51 2.54 6.58 6.68
N TYR A 52 2.99 5.94 7.77
CA TYR A 52 3.23 4.48 7.79
C TYR A 52 1.97 3.65 7.57
N SER A 53 0.80 4.12 8.05
CA SER A 53 -0.48 3.49 7.74
C SER A 53 -0.82 3.61 6.25
N ASP A 54 -0.58 4.77 5.62
CA ASP A 54 -0.77 4.93 4.18
C ASP A 54 0.15 3.99 3.37
N VAL A 55 1.40 3.76 3.82
CA VAL A 55 2.30 2.77 3.18
C VAL A 55 1.74 1.36 3.28
N ALA A 56 1.31 0.96 4.49
CA ALA A 56 0.78 -0.38 4.70
C ALA A 56 -0.49 -0.64 3.90
N ILE A 57 -1.38 0.35 3.79
CA ILE A 57 -2.57 0.30 2.92
C ILE A 57 -2.14 0.13 1.46
N CYS A 58 -1.21 0.95 0.97
CA CYS A 58 -0.71 0.87 -0.40
C CYS A 58 -0.13 -0.53 -0.72
N LEU A 59 0.67 -1.08 0.19
CA LEU A 59 1.27 -2.41 0.03
C LEU A 59 0.20 -3.50 0.02
N ASN A 60 -0.84 -3.37 0.85
CA ASN A 60 -1.98 -4.28 0.83
C ASN A 60 -2.72 -4.24 -0.52
N ASP A 61 -2.92 -3.06 -1.10
CA ASP A 61 -3.58 -2.93 -2.40
C ASP A 61 -2.73 -3.51 -3.54
N ILE A 62 -1.41 -3.35 -3.51
CA ILE A 62 -0.48 -4.03 -4.43
C ILE A 62 -0.57 -5.55 -4.27
N GLY A 63 -0.66 -6.05 -3.03
CA GLY A 63 -0.82 -7.48 -2.77
C GLY A 63 -2.12 -8.03 -3.37
N CYS A 64 -3.23 -7.31 -3.19
CA CYS A 64 -4.52 -7.64 -3.80
C CYS A 64 -4.46 -7.66 -5.34
N LEU A 65 -3.71 -6.74 -5.95
CA LEU A 65 -3.43 -6.72 -7.38
C LEU A 65 -2.76 -8.00 -7.86
N TYR A 66 -1.69 -8.42 -7.20
CA TYR A 66 -1.02 -9.65 -7.58
C TYR A 66 -1.86 -10.90 -7.32
N LYS A 67 -2.70 -10.90 -6.27
CA LYS A 67 -3.66 -11.98 -6.01
C LYS A 67 -4.66 -12.12 -7.16
N ARG A 68 -5.21 -11.01 -7.68
CA ARG A 68 -6.14 -11.04 -8.83
C ARG A 68 -5.49 -11.55 -10.12
N GLN A 69 -4.18 -11.39 -10.25
CA GLN A 69 -3.40 -11.95 -11.36
C GLN A 69 -2.93 -13.39 -11.10
N GLU A 70 -3.43 -14.04 -10.05
CA GLU A 70 -3.01 -15.38 -9.60
C GLU A 70 -1.50 -15.48 -9.28
N ASN A 71 -0.81 -14.34 -9.13
CA ASN A 71 0.57 -14.27 -8.70
C ASN A 71 0.65 -14.23 -7.18
N TYR A 72 0.29 -15.34 -6.56
CA TYR A 72 0.19 -15.49 -5.12
C TYR A 72 1.51 -15.24 -4.39
N SER A 73 2.65 -15.61 -4.99
CA SER A 73 3.98 -15.38 -4.40
C SER A 73 4.27 -13.90 -4.21
N LYS A 74 4.03 -13.07 -5.24
CA LYS A 74 4.19 -11.61 -5.11
C LYS A 74 3.14 -11.02 -4.17
N ALA A 75 1.90 -11.51 -4.24
CA ALA A 75 0.85 -11.02 -3.35
C ALA A 75 1.23 -11.20 -1.87
N LEU A 76 1.76 -12.38 -1.51
CA LEU A 76 2.28 -12.68 -0.18
C LEU A 76 3.42 -11.74 0.23
N GLU A 77 4.38 -11.49 -0.67
CA GLU A 77 5.50 -10.59 -0.41
C GLU A 77 5.02 -9.19 -0.01
N PHE A 78 4.07 -8.62 -0.76
CA PHE A 78 3.55 -7.28 -0.49
C PHE A 78 2.69 -7.22 0.79
N HIS A 79 1.84 -8.21 1.05
CA HIS A 79 1.09 -8.25 2.32
C HIS A 79 2.00 -8.45 3.53
N GLN A 80 3.10 -9.19 3.39
CA GLN A 80 4.08 -9.34 4.46
C GLN A 80 4.84 -8.03 4.72
N GLN A 81 5.20 -7.30 3.66
CA GLN A 81 5.79 -5.96 3.82
C GLN A 81 4.83 -4.99 4.52
N ALA A 82 3.54 -5.02 4.16
CA ALA A 82 2.51 -4.22 4.84
C ALA A 82 2.42 -4.56 6.33
N LEU A 83 2.35 -5.85 6.65
CA LEU A 83 2.30 -6.35 8.02
C LEU A 83 3.53 -5.90 8.84
N ASN A 84 4.73 -6.01 8.27
CA ASN A 84 5.95 -5.60 8.95
C ASN A 84 5.92 -4.10 9.29
N ILE A 85 5.45 -3.25 8.37
CA ILE A 85 5.31 -1.81 8.65
C ILE A 85 4.28 -1.56 9.75
N CYS A 86 3.14 -2.25 9.73
CA CYS A 86 2.14 -2.10 10.78
C CYS A 86 2.71 -2.52 12.16
N LEU A 87 3.44 -3.63 12.22
CA LEU A 87 4.03 -4.12 13.47
C LEU A 87 5.13 -3.20 14.00
N ASP A 88 6.00 -2.70 13.11
CA ASP A 88 7.15 -1.87 13.50
C ASP A 88 6.73 -0.44 13.91
N TYR A 89 5.67 0.12 13.31
CA TYR A 89 5.34 1.55 13.46
C TYR A 89 3.93 1.85 14.01
N LEU A 90 2.95 0.97 13.82
CA LEU A 90 1.55 1.22 14.20
C LEU A 90 1.08 0.43 15.43
N LEU A 91 1.94 -0.48 15.92
CA LEU A 91 1.67 -1.43 17.01
C LEU A 91 0.68 -2.54 16.61
N GLU A 92 0.78 -3.68 17.28
CA GLU A 92 0.06 -4.92 16.96
C GLU A 92 -1.47 -4.81 16.98
N HIS A 93 -2.01 -3.84 17.73
CA HIS A 93 -3.45 -3.61 17.85
C HIS A 93 -4.03 -2.73 16.72
N HIS A 94 -3.22 -2.26 15.77
CA HIS A 94 -3.71 -1.46 14.65
C HIS A 94 -4.60 -2.31 13.72
N PRO A 95 -5.76 -1.79 13.26
CA PRO A 95 -6.67 -2.54 12.38
C PRO A 95 -5.99 -3.07 11.09
N ASP A 96 -5.01 -2.35 10.57
CA ASP A 96 -4.25 -2.73 9.36
C ASP A 96 -3.42 -4.03 9.54
N VAL A 97 -3.05 -4.38 10.78
CA VAL A 97 -2.39 -5.65 11.11
C VAL A 97 -3.34 -6.82 10.81
N GLY A 98 -4.59 -6.71 11.30
CA GLY A 98 -5.63 -7.69 11.07
C GLY A 98 -5.95 -7.85 9.58
N GLN A 99 -6.04 -6.73 8.85
CA GLN A 99 -6.27 -6.75 7.41
C GLN A 99 -5.17 -7.50 6.66
N SER A 100 -3.89 -7.24 6.99
CA SER A 100 -2.74 -7.88 6.36
C SER A 100 -2.74 -9.40 6.63
N HIS A 101 -3.05 -9.82 7.86
CA HIS A 101 -3.20 -11.25 8.18
C HIS A 101 -4.33 -11.92 7.40
N CYS A 102 -5.52 -11.30 7.32
CA CYS A 102 -6.63 -11.84 6.55
C CYS A 102 -6.26 -12.01 5.07
N ASN A 103 -5.55 -11.03 4.49
CA ASN A 103 -5.09 -11.10 3.11
C ASN A 103 -4.11 -12.25 2.87
N ILE A 104 -3.14 -12.45 3.78
CA ILE A 104 -2.19 -13.57 3.73
C ILE A 104 -2.92 -14.91 3.85
N SER A 105 -3.84 -15.06 4.81
CA SER A 105 -4.63 -16.29 4.99
C SER A 105 -5.46 -16.62 3.76
N ASN A 106 -6.08 -15.62 3.13
CA ASN A 106 -6.84 -15.81 1.90
C ASN A 106 -5.95 -16.33 0.76
N ILE A 107 -4.70 -15.87 0.65
CA ILE A 107 -3.78 -16.37 -0.38
C ILE A 107 -3.46 -17.84 -0.13
N TYR A 108 -3.13 -18.22 1.11
CA TYR A 108 -2.89 -19.63 1.44
C TYR A 108 -4.11 -20.52 1.16
N HIS A 109 -5.33 -20.02 1.39
CA HIS A 109 -6.54 -20.75 1.03
C HIS A 109 -6.72 -20.91 -0.48
N CYS A 110 -6.38 -19.91 -1.29
CA CYS A 110 -6.44 -20.00 -2.74
C CYS A 110 -5.37 -20.91 -3.36
N GLN A 111 -4.27 -21.18 -2.65
CA GLN A 111 -3.16 -22.03 -3.11
C GLN A 111 -3.30 -23.50 -2.71
N GLY A 112 -4.14 -23.82 -1.73
CA GLY A 112 -4.41 -25.20 -1.26
C GLY A 112 -5.53 -25.86 -2.04
#